data_AF-A0A109LSC5-F1
#
_entry.id   AF-A0A109LSC5-F1
#
_cell.length_a   1.000
_cell.length_b   1.000
_cell.length_c   1.000
_cell.angle_alpha   90.00
_cell.angle_beta   90.00
_cell.angle_gamma   90.00
#
_symmetry.space_group_name_H-M   'P 1'
#
loop_
_entity.id
_entity.type
_entity.pdbx_description
1 polymer ?
#
loop_
_entity_poly.entity_id
_entity_poly.type
_entity_poly.pdbx_seq_one_letter_code
_entity_poly.pdbx_strand_id
1 'polypeptide(L)'
;MRWYAVALIPIVALPGCSILFPEDWRDVAEDTDECVARMASTTSARDFRNAGIDSGTWVPTYTYDITKIDLDALQELTVAGSDKNAGRRNMTNTNETSTAVDQFMSQPVDEKGAFFLGKDPALYRVRGEPQQHDNIVRAGCEKQQDGMRLTAFSVTRYIPRLDPEIDTANDETSE
;
A
#
# COMPACT_ATOMS: atom_id res chain seq x y z
N MET A 1 26.74 -55.51 -32.16
CA MET A 1 26.73 -54.08 -31.78
C MET A 1 25.79 -53.92 -30.59
N ARG A 2 26.33 -53.64 -29.40
CA ARG A 2 25.59 -53.55 -28.14
C ARG A 2 25.33 -52.07 -27.85
N TRP A 3 24.06 -51.67 -27.85
CA TRP A 3 23.63 -50.30 -27.51
C TRP A 3 23.51 -50.22 -25.98
N TYR A 4 24.30 -49.36 -25.34
CA TYR A 4 24.12 -49.02 -23.93
C TYR A 4 23.13 -47.87 -23.84
N ALA A 5 21.92 -48.17 -23.33
CA ALA A 5 20.99 -47.14 -22.89
C ALA A 5 21.52 -46.56 -21.56
N VAL A 6 22.08 -45.36 -21.62
CA VAL A 6 22.45 -44.58 -20.43
C VAL A 6 21.16 -44.01 -19.86
N ALA A 7 20.67 -44.61 -18.77
CA ALA A 7 19.57 -44.05 -17.99
C ALA A 7 20.09 -42.83 -17.20
N LEU A 8 19.72 -41.63 -17.67
CA LEU A 8 19.89 -40.38 -16.93
C LEU A 8 18.93 -40.38 -15.74
N ILE A 9 19.49 -40.47 -14.54
CA ILE A 9 18.77 -40.29 -13.27
C ILE A 9 18.43 -38.79 -13.16
N PRO A 10 17.15 -38.40 -12.99
CA PRO A 10 16.80 -37.00 -12.79
C PRO A 10 17.27 -36.54 -11.40
N ILE A 11 17.93 -35.39 -11.39
CA ILE A 11 18.31 -34.65 -10.19
C ILE A 11 17.01 -34.23 -9.50
N VAL A 12 16.71 -34.85 -8.36
CA VAL A 12 15.70 -34.35 -7.43
C VAL A 12 16.29 -33.09 -6.80
N ALA A 13 15.93 -31.94 -7.35
CA ALA A 13 16.20 -30.65 -6.73
C ALA A 13 15.46 -30.61 -5.38
N LEU A 14 16.21 -30.64 -4.29
CA LEU A 14 15.72 -30.50 -2.93
C LEU A 14 15.02 -29.14 -2.77
N PRO A 15 13.75 -29.06 -2.32
CA PRO A 15 13.14 -27.80 -1.87
C PRO A 15 13.70 -27.36 -0.49
N GLY A 16 15.00 -27.56 -0.25
CA GLY A 16 15.63 -27.45 1.06
C GLY A 16 16.42 -26.16 1.31
N CYS A 17 16.60 -25.31 0.30
CA CYS A 17 17.34 -24.04 0.48
C CYS A 17 16.53 -22.95 1.19
N SER A 18 15.20 -23.05 1.24
CA SER A 18 14.31 -22.08 1.89
C SER A 18 14.26 -22.17 3.43
N ILE A 19 14.81 -23.23 4.01
CA ILE A 19 14.80 -23.46 5.47
C ILE A 19 16.03 -22.82 6.15
N LEU A 20 17.16 -22.71 5.45
CA LEU A 20 18.42 -22.19 6.00
C LEU A 20 18.57 -20.68 5.88
N PHE A 21 17.88 -20.08 4.91
CA PHE A 21 17.73 -18.64 4.76
C PHE A 21 16.27 -18.39 4.40
N PRO A 22 15.39 -18.02 5.34
CA PRO A 22 14.08 -17.53 4.94
C PRO A 22 14.34 -16.31 4.06
N GLU A 23 14.04 -16.43 2.76
CA GLU A 23 14.08 -15.29 1.85
C GLU A 23 13.23 -14.18 2.49
N ASP A 24 13.79 -12.97 2.58
CA ASP A 24 13.02 -11.82 3.03
C ASP A 24 11.80 -11.74 2.11
N TRP A 25 10.60 -11.80 2.68
CA TRP A 25 9.35 -11.81 1.92
C TRP A 25 9.19 -10.57 1.02
N ARG A 26 10.02 -9.55 1.26
CA ARG A 26 10.16 -8.32 0.47
C ARG A 26 10.98 -8.50 -0.82
N ASP A 27 11.79 -9.55 -0.92
CA ASP A 27 12.68 -9.82 -2.05
C ASP A 27 12.00 -10.65 -3.16
N VAL A 28 10.84 -11.25 -2.88
CA VAL A 28 10.05 -12.01 -3.87
C VAL A 28 9.17 -11.03 -4.63
N ALA A 29 9.33 -10.92 -5.95
CA ALA A 29 8.41 -10.17 -6.81
C ALA A 29 6.98 -10.74 -6.64
N GLU A 30 6.02 -9.86 -6.34
CA GLU A 30 4.62 -10.22 -6.11
C GLU A 30 3.77 -9.51 -7.15
N ASP A 31 2.95 -10.25 -7.89
CA ASP A 31 1.97 -9.65 -8.80
C ASP A 31 0.70 -9.17 -8.07
N THR A 32 -0.19 -8.50 -8.80
CA THR A 32 -1.43 -7.97 -8.20
C THR A 32 -2.29 -9.05 -7.54
N ASP A 33 -2.43 -10.22 -8.16
CA ASP A 33 -3.30 -11.28 -7.66
C ASP A 33 -2.68 -12.00 -6.46
N GLU A 34 -1.35 -12.20 -6.46
CA GLU A 34 -0.58 -12.68 -5.32
C GLU A 34 -0.70 -11.72 -4.14
N CYS A 35 -0.58 -10.40 -4.38
CA CYS A 35 -0.81 -9.37 -3.36
C CYS A 35 -2.22 -9.45 -2.78
N VAL A 36 -3.25 -9.55 -3.63
CA VAL A 36 -4.64 -9.65 -3.17
C VAL A 36 -4.82 -10.91 -2.31
N ALA A 37 -4.27 -12.04 -2.73
CA ALA A 37 -4.35 -13.30 -1.99
C ALA A 37 -3.66 -13.20 -0.62
N ARG A 38 -2.46 -12.61 -0.56
CA ARG A 38 -1.74 -12.36 0.70
C ARG A 38 -2.54 -11.42 1.60
N MET A 39 -2.99 -10.29 1.05
CA MET A 39 -3.75 -9.29 1.79
C MET A 39 -5.05 -9.84 2.36
N ALA A 40 -5.69 -10.81 1.72
CA ALA A 40 -6.91 -11.45 2.22
C ALA A 40 -6.74 -12.09 3.62
N SER A 41 -5.51 -12.46 4.01
CA SER A 41 -5.18 -13.05 5.31
C SER A 41 -4.83 -12.01 6.40
N THR A 42 -4.67 -10.73 6.03
CA THR A 42 -4.24 -9.68 6.95
C THR A 42 -5.36 -9.22 7.89
N THR A 43 -4.97 -8.70 9.06
CA THR A 43 -5.90 -8.10 10.03
C THR A 43 -6.71 -6.97 9.40
N SER A 44 -6.08 -6.07 8.62
CA SER A 44 -6.79 -5.00 7.90
C SER A 44 -7.89 -5.53 6.98
N ALA A 45 -7.61 -6.56 6.19
CA ALA A 45 -8.61 -7.15 5.30
C ALA A 45 -9.73 -7.86 6.07
N ARG A 46 -9.40 -8.54 7.17
CA ARG A 46 -10.39 -9.18 8.03
C ARG A 46 -11.30 -8.15 8.70
N ASP A 47 -10.73 -7.09 9.27
CA ASP A 47 -11.48 -6.03 9.95
C ASP A 47 -12.36 -5.28 8.95
N PHE A 48 -11.84 -5.01 7.75
CA PHE A 48 -12.61 -4.38 6.67
C PHE A 48 -13.76 -5.25 6.14
N ARG A 49 -13.57 -6.58 6.03
CA ARG A 49 -14.68 -7.51 5.72
C ARG A 49 -15.72 -7.56 6.84
N ASN A 50 -15.28 -7.50 8.09
CA ASN A 50 -16.16 -7.60 9.27
C ASN A 50 -16.90 -6.30 9.59
N ALA A 51 -16.40 -5.15 9.12
CA ALA A 51 -17.00 -3.82 9.37
C ALA A 51 -18.39 -3.62 8.74
N GLY A 52 -18.89 -4.62 7.99
CA GLY A 52 -20.19 -4.57 7.33
C GLY A 52 -20.09 -3.92 5.97
N ILE A 53 -20.65 -4.58 4.96
CA ILE A 53 -20.75 -4.08 3.59
C ILE A 53 -21.86 -3.02 3.56
N ASP A 54 -21.57 -1.84 4.06
CA ASP A 54 -22.40 -0.69 3.73
C ASP A 54 -22.08 -0.33 2.27
N SER A 55 -23.12 -0.17 1.43
CA SER A 55 -23.01 0.13 -0.02
C SER A 55 -22.46 1.53 -0.32
N GLY A 56 -21.64 2.06 0.59
CA GLY A 56 -21.03 3.36 0.52
C GLY A 56 -19.69 3.34 -0.19
N THR A 57 -19.32 4.50 -0.70
CA THR A 57 -17.97 4.76 -1.19
C THR A 57 -17.03 4.92 0.00
N TRP A 58 -15.84 4.34 -0.11
CA TRP A 58 -14.81 4.38 0.92
C TRP A 58 -13.56 5.06 0.38
N VAL A 59 -12.89 5.80 1.24
CA VAL A 59 -11.59 6.41 0.95
C VAL A 59 -10.53 5.57 1.67
N PRO A 60 -9.72 4.78 0.94
CA PRO A 60 -8.67 4.01 1.57
C PRO A 60 -7.43 4.85 1.85
N THR A 61 -6.68 4.48 2.87
CA THR A 61 -5.30 4.89 3.09
C THR A 61 -4.45 3.63 3.06
N TYR A 62 -3.56 3.55 2.07
CA TYR A 62 -2.67 2.41 1.90
C TYR A 62 -1.37 2.66 2.66
N THR A 63 -0.79 1.59 3.19
CA THR A 63 0.53 1.58 3.81
C THR A 63 1.38 0.53 3.12
N TYR A 64 2.52 0.97 2.60
CA TYR A 64 3.48 0.13 1.91
C TYR A 64 4.79 0.08 2.69
N ASP A 65 5.41 -1.11 2.73
CA ASP A 65 6.83 -1.24 3.04
C ASP A 65 7.63 -0.90 1.79
N ILE A 66 8.57 0.04 1.94
CA ILE A 66 9.46 0.54 0.90
C ILE A 66 10.93 0.33 1.27
N THR A 67 11.22 -0.59 2.18
CA THR A 67 12.58 -0.87 2.67
C THR A 67 13.51 -1.39 1.56
N LYS A 68 12.93 -2.04 0.53
CA LYS A 68 13.65 -2.60 -0.62
C LYS A 68 13.40 -1.83 -1.92
N ILE A 69 12.76 -0.67 -1.86
CA ILE A 69 12.50 0.12 -3.07
C ILE A 69 13.82 0.69 -3.61
N ASP A 70 13.97 0.71 -4.93
CA ASP A 70 15.08 1.39 -5.57
C ASP A 70 14.96 2.91 -5.45
N LEU A 71 16.10 3.61 -5.50
CA LEU A 71 16.15 5.06 -5.33
C LEU A 71 15.39 5.82 -6.44
N ASP A 72 15.37 5.28 -7.65
CA ASP A 72 14.66 5.90 -8.79
C ASP A 72 13.14 5.77 -8.60
N ALA A 73 12.67 4.59 -8.19
CA ALA A 73 11.26 4.37 -7.83
C ALA A 73 10.85 5.22 -6.60
N LEU A 74 11.72 5.37 -5.60
CA LEU A 74 11.47 6.29 -4.48
C LEU A 74 11.32 7.74 -4.94
N GLN A 75 12.09 8.18 -5.94
CA GLN A 75 11.95 9.51 -6.51
C GLN A 75 10.59 9.67 -7.20
N GLU A 76 10.14 8.67 -7.97
CA GLU A 76 8.82 8.70 -8.60
C GLU A 76 7.68 8.87 -7.58
N LEU A 77 7.74 8.16 -6.45
CA LEU A 77 6.78 8.31 -5.35
C LEU A 77 6.80 9.73 -4.74
N THR A 78 7.90 10.46 -4.87
CA THR A 78 8.02 11.85 -4.39
C THR A 78 7.73 12.92 -5.45
N VAL A 79 7.63 12.58 -6.74
CA VAL A 79 7.69 13.57 -7.84
C VAL A 79 6.34 13.85 -8.53
N ALA A 80 5.26 13.12 -8.23
CA ALA A 80 3.93 13.46 -8.76
C ALA A 80 3.35 14.74 -8.08
N GLY A 81 3.69 15.92 -8.61
CA GLY A 81 3.09 17.22 -8.22
C GLY A 81 3.77 17.97 -7.07
N SER A 82 5.09 17.82 -6.92
CA SER A 82 5.87 18.39 -5.80
C SER A 82 6.04 19.91 -5.86
N ASP A 83 5.05 20.62 -5.31
CA ASP A 83 5.30 21.91 -4.67
C ASP A 83 6.14 21.67 -3.41
N LYS A 84 7.03 22.61 -3.07
CA LYS A 84 8.18 22.47 -2.14
C LYS A 84 7.80 22.14 -0.67
N ASN A 85 6.52 21.93 -0.43
CA ASN A 85 5.89 21.56 0.84
C ASN A 85 5.29 20.12 0.81
N ALA A 86 5.60 19.31 -0.20
CA ALA A 86 5.06 17.96 -0.35
C ALA A 86 5.67 16.97 0.67
N GLY A 87 4.81 16.41 1.52
CA GLY A 87 5.10 15.32 2.44
C GLY A 87 5.76 15.75 3.75
N ARG A 88 5.11 15.49 4.89
CA ARG A 88 5.79 15.52 6.20
C ARG A 88 6.84 14.41 6.24
N ARG A 89 8.10 14.77 6.03
CA ARG A 89 9.24 13.88 6.27
C ARG A 89 9.50 13.84 7.77
N ASN A 90 8.97 12.83 8.46
CA ASN A 90 9.39 12.56 9.84
C ASN A 90 10.63 11.66 9.78
N MET A 91 11.82 12.26 9.85
CA MET A 91 13.04 11.53 10.19
C MET A 91 13.17 11.54 11.71
N THR A 92 12.80 10.45 12.38
CA THR A 92 12.97 10.33 13.83
C THR A 92 14.15 9.42 14.14
N ASN A 93 15.26 10.02 14.60
CA ASN A 93 16.44 9.31 15.12
C ASN A 93 16.17 8.81 16.55
N THR A 94 15.22 7.90 16.72
CA THR A 94 14.98 7.26 18.03
C THR A 94 15.26 5.77 17.94
N ASN A 95 16.04 5.27 18.90
CA ASN A 95 16.23 3.84 19.15
C ASN A 95 14.94 3.12 19.60
N GLU A 96 13.79 3.79 19.53
CA GLU A 96 12.43 3.28 19.76
C GLU A 96 11.66 3.24 18.44
N THR A 97 12.02 2.30 17.57
CA THR A 97 11.43 2.16 16.23
C THR A 97 9.91 1.90 16.31
N SER A 98 9.43 1.19 17.33
CA SER A 98 7.99 0.89 17.49
C SER A 98 7.16 2.13 17.77
N THR A 99 7.55 2.98 18.73
CA THR A 99 6.81 4.19 19.10
C THR A 99 6.74 5.17 17.92
N ALA A 100 7.83 5.31 17.17
CA ALA A 100 7.88 6.20 16.00
C ALA A 100 7.01 5.69 14.84
N VAL A 101 7.01 4.38 14.60
CA VAL A 101 6.12 3.74 13.61
C VAL A 101 4.66 3.90 14.02
N ASP A 102 4.30 3.65 15.28
CA ASP A 102 2.92 3.80 15.77
C ASP A 102 2.41 5.23 15.62
N GLN A 103 3.25 6.21 15.98
CA GLN A 103 2.94 7.63 15.76
C GLN A 103 2.77 7.94 14.27
N PHE A 104 3.65 7.42 13.41
CA PHE A 104 3.53 7.61 11.97
C PHE A 104 2.24 6.98 11.41
N MET A 105 1.85 5.79 11.87
CA MET A 105 0.62 5.10 11.46
C MET A 105 -0.65 5.83 11.91
N SER A 106 -0.60 6.57 13.02
CA SER A 106 -1.73 7.39 13.50
C SER A 106 -1.90 8.73 12.76
N GLN A 107 -0.88 9.19 12.02
CA GLN A 107 -0.94 10.50 11.37
C GLN A 107 -1.94 10.50 10.21
N PRO A 108 -2.72 11.59 10.02
CA PRO A 108 -3.53 11.75 8.83
C PRO A 108 -2.62 11.92 7.61
N VAL A 109 -3.02 11.33 6.49
CA VAL A 109 -2.27 11.34 5.23
C VAL A 109 -3.19 11.80 4.11
N ASP A 110 -2.65 12.59 3.19
CA ASP A 110 -3.35 13.10 2.02
C ASP A 110 -2.96 12.31 0.75
N GLU A 111 -3.40 12.80 -0.41
CA GLU A 111 -3.11 12.21 -1.72
C GLU A 111 -1.61 12.30 -2.10
N LYS A 112 -0.85 13.19 -1.45
CA LYS A 112 0.60 13.33 -1.68
C LYS A 112 1.40 12.26 -0.92
N GLY A 113 0.78 11.66 0.10
CA GLY A 113 1.38 10.63 0.91
C GLY A 113 2.39 11.16 1.94
N ALA A 114 2.92 10.22 2.72
CA ALA A 114 3.88 10.48 3.78
C ALA A 114 4.90 9.34 3.85
N PHE A 115 6.13 9.66 4.21
CA PHE A 115 7.24 8.72 4.29
C PHE A 115 7.77 8.62 5.71
N PHE A 116 8.12 7.40 6.10
CA PHE A 116 8.91 7.07 7.28
C PHE A 116 10.14 6.30 6.81
N LEU A 117 11.33 6.90 6.91
CA LEU A 117 12.58 6.31 6.42
C LEU A 117 13.39 5.71 7.58
N GLY A 118 12.80 4.69 8.22
CA GLY A 118 13.50 3.86 9.20
C GLY A 118 14.50 2.91 8.54
N LYS A 119 15.38 2.30 9.34
CA LYS A 119 16.31 1.26 8.84
C LYS A 119 15.56 0.00 8.40
N ASP A 120 14.60 -0.42 9.21
CA ASP A 120 13.62 -1.48 8.95
C ASP A 120 12.52 -1.35 10.02
N PRO A 121 11.26 -1.00 9.68
CA PRO A 121 10.75 -0.77 8.33
C PRO A 121 10.96 0.67 7.84
N ALA A 122 11.07 0.84 6.52
CA ALA A 122 10.74 2.08 5.84
C ALA A 122 9.32 1.98 5.27
N LEU A 123 8.48 3.00 5.52
CA LEU A 123 7.06 2.97 5.19
C LEU A 123 6.66 4.16 4.31
N TYR A 124 5.76 3.91 3.38
CA TYR A 124 5.05 4.92 2.60
C TYR A 124 3.55 4.78 2.81
N ARG A 125 2.89 5.86 3.23
CA ARG A 125 1.44 5.91 3.39
C ARG A 125 0.85 6.88 2.39
N VAL A 126 -0.28 6.55 1.78
CA VAL A 126 -0.94 7.43 0.81
C VAL A 126 -2.45 7.24 0.82
N ARG A 127 -3.17 8.35 0.72
CA ARG A 127 -4.63 8.33 0.58
C ARG A 127 -5.00 8.00 -0.86
N GLY A 128 -5.84 7.00 -1.04
CA GLY A 128 -6.42 6.62 -2.32
C GLY A 128 -7.70 7.39 -2.63
N GLU A 129 -8.21 7.16 -3.84
CA GLU A 129 -9.46 7.74 -4.30
C GLU A 129 -10.68 7.06 -3.67
N PRO A 130 -11.82 7.77 -3.58
CA PRO A 130 -13.09 7.17 -3.19
C PRO A 130 -13.47 6.02 -4.13
N GLN A 131 -13.69 4.83 -3.59
CA GLN A 131 -14.00 3.63 -4.37
C GLN A 131 -14.92 2.67 -3.63
N GLN A 132 -15.46 1.70 -4.37
CA GLN A 132 -16.33 0.66 -3.83
C GLN A 132 -15.55 -0.36 -2.99
N HIS A 133 -16.25 -0.97 -2.03
CA HIS A 133 -15.69 -1.90 -1.05
C HIS A 133 -14.83 -3.00 -1.69
N ASP A 134 -15.36 -3.67 -2.72
CA ASP A 134 -14.72 -4.83 -3.36
C ASP A 134 -13.39 -4.49 -4.08
N ASN A 135 -13.18 -3.22 -4.45
CA ASN A 135 -12.02 -2.82 -5.25
C ASN A 135 -10.83 -2.33 -4.43
N ILE A 136 -11.02 -2.03 -3.14
CA ILE A 136 -9.99 -1.35 -2.32
C ILE A 136 -8.68 -2.12 -2.27
N VAL A 137 -8.73 -3.42 -2.00
CA VAL A 137 -7.50 -4.22 -1.85
C VAL A 137 -6.78 -4.33 -3.19
N ARG A 138 -7.52 -4.63 -4.26
CA ARG A 138 -6.96 -4.75 -5.62
C ARG A 138 -6.33 -3.44 -6.08
N ALA A 139 -7.02 -2.31 -5.91
CA ALA A 139 -6.51 -0.99 -6.27
C ALA A 139 -5.26 -0.59 -5.46
N GLY A 140 -5.10 -1.07 -4.24
CA GLY A 140 -3.86 -0.91 -3.48
C GLY A 140 -2.73 -1.80 -4.02
N CYS A 141 -3.03 -3.05 -4.37
CA CYS A 141 -2.07 -3.97 -4.95
C CYS A 141 -1.55 -3.51 -6.33
N GLU A 142 -2.43 -2.97 -7.18
CA GLU A 142 -2.06 -2.44 -8.51
C GLU A 142 -1.10 -1.23 -8.45
N LYS A 143 -0.99 -0.58 -7.29
CA LYS A 143 -0.08 0.55 -7.06
C LYS A 143 1.28 0.13 -6.53
N GLN A 144 1.53 -1.17 -6.33
CA GLN A 144 2.86 -1.64 -5.97
C GLN A 144 3.84 -1.41 -7.12
N GLN A 145 5.06 -1.03 -6.75
CA GLN A 145 6.22 -0.97 -7.63
C GLN A 145 7.23 -2.04 -7.17
N ASP A 146 8.27 -2.26 -7.97
CA ASP A 146 9.35 -3.17 -7.58
C ASP A 146 10.00 -2.70 -6.27
N GLY A 147 10.18 -3.64 -5.33
CA GLY A 147 10.70 -3.35 -3.98
C GLY A 147 9.70 -2.69 -3.02
N MET A 148 8.44 -2.53 -3.42
CA MET A 148 7.36 -1.96 -2.62
C MET A 148 6.27 -3.00 -2.35
N ARG A 149 5.80 -3.11 -1.10
CA ARG A 149 4.79 -4.10 -0.70
C ARG A 149 3.66 -3.48 0.10
N LEU A 150 2.42 -3.71 -0.30
CA LEU A 150 1.24 -3.32 0.49
C LEU A 150 1.20 -4.16 1.77
N THR A 151 1.28 -3.53 2.93
CA THR A 151 1.30 -4.21 4.24
C THR A 151 0.02 -4.00 5.03
N ALA A 152 -0.62 -2.85 4.88
CA ALA A 152 -1.85 -2.52 5.56
C ALA A 152 -2.67 -1.52 4.76
N PHE A 153 -3.97 -1.47 5.06
CA PHE A 153 -4.82 -0.38 4.65
C PHE A 153 -5.83 -0.05 5.75
N SER A 154 -6.29 1.18 5.77
CA SER A 154 -7.45 1.62 6.53
C SER A 154 -8.43 2.31 5.61
N VAL A 155 -9.69 2.42 6.03
CA VAL A 155 -10.73 3.07 5.23
C VAL A 155 -11.45 4.10 6.07
N THR A 156 -11.90 5.17 5.42
CA THR A 156 -12.85 6.12 5.99
C THR A 156 -14.04 6.20 5.05
N ARG A 157 -15.26 6.31 5.60
CA ARG A 157 -16.46 6.48 4.76
C ARG A 157 -16.35 7.78 3.98
N TYR A 158 -16.56 7.73 2.68
CA TYR A 158 -16.68 8.94 1.88
C TYR A 158 -18.03 9.58 2.16
N ILE A 159 -18.01 10.82 2.63
CA ILE A 159 -19.19 11.67 2.75
C ILE A 159 -19.00 12.75 1.68
N PRO A 160 -19.80 12.75 0.60
CA PRO A 160 -19.76 13.85 -0.37
C PRO A 160 -19.95 15.15 0.39
N ARG A 161 -19.06 16.13 0.20
CA ARG A 161 -19.41 17.49 0.61
C ARG A 161 -20.60 17.87 -0.25
N LEU A 162 -21.76 18.07 0.38
CA LEU A 162 -22.81 18.89 -0.21
C LEU A 162 -22.18 20.27 -0.36
N ASP A 163 -21.74 20.61 -1.57
CA ASP A 163 -21.40 21.99 -1.87
C ASP A 163 -22.68 22.81 -1.64
N PRO A 164 -22.66 23.87 -0.83
CA PRO A 164 -23.73 24.85 -0.82
C PRO A 164 -23.66 25.61 -2.14
N GLU A 165 -24.29 25.07 -3.18
CA GLU A 165 -24.48 25.82 -4.42
C GLU A 165 -25.54 26.91 -4.17
N ILE A 166 -25.03 28.10 -3.88
CA ILE A 166 -25.42 29.40 -4.43
C ILE A 166 -26.93 29.58 -4.68
N ASP A 167 -27.60 30.28 -3.75
CA ASP A 167 -28.84 31.02 -4.06
C ASP A 167 -28.46 32.42 -4.56
N THR A 168 -28.03 32.52 -5.82
CA THR A 168 -28.06 33.78 -6.57
C THR A 168 -29.28 33.76 -7.44
N ALA A 169 -30.33 34.48 -7.03
CA ALA A 169 -31.20 35.32 -7.86
C ALA A 169 -32.59 35.38 -7.24
N ASN A 170 -32.89 36.48 -6.52
CA ASN A 170 -34.16 37.22 -6.58
C ASN A 170 -34.12 38.36 -5.54
N ASP A 171 -33.49 39.49 -5.90
CA ASP A 171 -34.06 40.80 -5.52
C ASP A 171 -33.53 41.92 -6.43
N GLU A 172 -33.75 41.77 -7.74
CA GLU A 172 -33.91 42.92 -8.63
C GLU A 172 -35.27 42.79 -9.31
N THR A 173 -36.37 43.15 -8.63
CA THR A 173 -37.50 43.85 -9.27
C THR A 173 -38.47 44.48 -8.26
N SER A 174 -38.64 45.81 -8.36
CA SER A 174 -39.81 46.62 -7.92
C SER A 174 -39.85 46.93 -6.41
N GLU A 175 -39.83 48.17 -5.92
CA GLU A 175 -40.49 49.42 -6.35
C GLU A 175 -39.70 50.66 -5.88
#